data_AF-A0A838QS96-F1
#
_entry.id   AF-A0A838QS96-F1
#
_cell.length_a   1.000
_cell.length_b   1.000
_cell.length_c   1.000
_cell.angle_alpha   90.00
_cell.angle_beta   90.00
_cell.angle_gamma   90.00
#
_symmetry.space_group_name_H-M   'P 1'
#
loop_
_entity.id
_entity.type
_entity.pdbx_description
1 polymer ?
#
loop_
_entity_poly.entity_id
_entity_poly.type
_entity_poly.pdbx_seq_one_letter_code
_entity_poly.pdbx_strand_id
1 'polypeptide(L)'
;MAASLASPAAFSLEHVTVVLEPGDKPKKLSGQAVVEAQDGGMLLKSADGGLHLLPAETIRSRKTDSKPLVMLTREQLTEHVLAELPPGFRVHDSKNYIVCYNTTRTYAEWSSSLLERLQRAFIAYWEKRGCKVKAPEQPLVVLVFSDKASYAEYSRAELGATVGNVIGYYSPHTNRTVMYDLTGMQAVRREGSSRGSLHDITDLLSQPEAEPLVATIVHEATHQISFNCGLQTRLVANPLWLSEGLATFFETPDLASSRSWSGIGNVNYTRFDRYLDNHDAGRVASLARMIGDDQMFRDPETAVDSYAQAWAWNYFLIRWKPKEYATYLKMLADKPLLVDDDPKKRLAEFRKHFGTDLEALEAEFYRRMDRVK
;
A
#
# COMPACT_ATOMS: atom_id res chain seq x y z
N MET A 1 -20.20 19.31 11.33
CA MET A 1 -19.35 20.18 12.19
C MET A 1 -17.93 19.67 12.05
N ALA A 2 -17.01 20.51 11.57
CA ALA A 2 -15.61 20.11 11.44
C ALA A 2 -15.01 19.97 12.85
N ALA A 3 -14.63 18.74 13.23
CA ALA A 3 -13.93 18.49 14.47
C ALA A 3 -12.55 19.14 14.37
N SER A 4 -12.28 20.12 15.25
CA SER A 4 -10.97 20.75 15.34
C SER A 4 -10.02 19.78 16.05
N LEU A 5 -9.14 19.14 15.28
CA LEU A 5 -8.04 18.32 15.78
C LEU A 5 -6.91 19.25 16.24
N ALA A 6 -6.47 19.13 17.49
CA ALA A 6 -5.28 19.84 17.98
C ALA A 6 -4.04 18.98 17.69
N SER A 7 -2.96 19.58 17.17
CA SER A 7 -1.66 18.91 17.12
C SER A 7 -1.07 18.85 18.53
N PRO A 8 -0.83 17.66 19.10
CA PRO A 8 -0.25 17.54 20.44
C PRO A 8 1.19 18.06 20.48
N ALA A 9 1.66 18.40 21.68
CA ALA A 9 3.00 18.92 21.92
C ALA A 9 4.07 17.96 21.36
N ALA A 10 5.06 18.52 20.65
CA ALA A 10 5.97 17.80 19.75
C ALA A 10 6.85 16.69 20.37
N PHE A 11 6.78 16.43 21.68
CA PHE A 11 7.71 15.53 22.39
C PHE A 11 7.07 14.72 23.53
N SER A 12 5.77 14.45 23.50
CA SER A 12 5.12 13.65 24.56
C SER A 12 4.88 12.19 24.15
N LEU A 13 5.49 11.25 24.87
CA LEU A 13 5.19 9.83 24.75
C LEU A 13 3.96 9.51 25.61
N GLU A 14 2.97 8.89 25.01
CA GLU A 14 1.77 8.40 25.67
C GLU A 14 1.93 6.93 26.04
N HIS A 15 1.54 6.59 27.25
CA HIS A 15 1.38 5.22 27.74
C HIS A 15 -0.08 4.99 28.06
N VAL A 16 -0.73 4.16 27.26
CA VAL A 16 -2.17 3.89 27.39
C VAL A 16 -2.43 2.43 27.69
N THR A 17 -3.44 2.17 28.52
CA THR A 17 -4.03 0.84 28.65
C THR A 17 -5.38 0.87 27.99
N VAL A 18 -5.60 -0.02 27.01
CA VAL A 18 -6.79 -0.06 26.18
C VAL A 18 -7.48 -1.42 26.25
N VAL A 19 -8.79 -1.41 26.06
CA VAL A 19 -9.62 -2.59 25.82
C VAL A 19 -10.42 -2.29 24.56
N LEU A 20 -10.03 -2.90 23.45
CA LEU A 20 -10.55 -2.57 22.12
C LEU A 20 -11.96 -3.12 21.92
N GLU A 21 -12.20 -4.38 22.31
CA GLU A 21 -13.54 -4.98 22.29
C GLU A 21 -14.01 -5.42 23.69
N PRO A 22 -15.34 -5.49 23.92
CA PRO A 22 -15.89 -6.05 25.16
C PRO A 22 -15.43 -7.49 25.39
N GLY A 23 -14.66 -7.72 26.45
CA GLY A 23 -14.14 -9.04 26.81
C GLY A 23 -12.65 -9.23 26.48
N ASP A 24 -12.04 -8.31 25.74
CA ASP A 24 -10.60 -8.33 25.49
C ASP A 24 -9.79 -8.14 26.77
N LYS A 25 -8.61 -8.77 26.81
CA LYS A 25 -7.63 -8.49 27.84
C LYS A 25 -7.07 -7.07 27.65
N PRO A 26 -6.87 -6.30 28.73
CA PRO A 26 -6.24 -4.99 28.63
C PRO A 26 -4.87 -5.07 27.94
N LYS A 27 -4.70 -4.29 26.87
CA LYS A 27 -3.42 -4.14 26.15
C LYS A 27 -2.75 -2.84 26.57
N LYS A 28 -1.46 -2.89 26.88
CA LYS A 28 -0.65 -1.69 27.10
C LYS A 28 0.00 -1.29 25.78
N LEU A 29 -0.16 -0.03 25.39
CA LEU A 29 0.46 0.55 24.22
C LEU A 29 1.29 1.76 24.64
N SER A 30 2.33 2.04 23.87
CA SER A 30 3.16 3.24 24.06
C SER A 30 3.56 3.82 22.73
N GLY A 31 3.45 5.13 22.60
CA GLY A 31 3.63 5.79 21.31
C GLY A 31 3.44 7.29 21.38
N GLN A 32 3.64 7.94 20.24
CA GLN A 32 3.34 9.36 20.09
C GLN A 32 1.88 9.52 19.67
N ALA A 33 1.10 10.32 20.38
CA ALA A 33 -0.19 10.77 19.85
C ALA A 33 0.09 11.65 18.63
N VAL A 34 -0.34 11.22 17.43
CA VAL A 34 -0.19 12.00 16.20
C VAL A 34 -1.45 12.80 15.88
N VAL A 35 -2.59 12.37 16.42
CA VAL A 35 -3.87 13.09 16.40
C VAL A 35 -4.56 12.87 17.73
N GLU A 36 -5.16 13.92 18.30
CA GLU A 36 -6.04 13.83 19.46
C GLU A 36 -7.40 14.46 19.11
N ALA A 37 -8.47 13.69 19.33
CA ALA A 37 -9.85 14.11 19.15
C ALA A 37 -10.36 14.84 20.40
N GLN A 38 -11.42 15.63 20.25
CA GLN A 38 -11.96 16.46 21.33
C GLN A 38 -12.54 15.65 22.49
N ASP A 39 -13.00 14.42 22.23
CA ASP A 39 -13.53 13.48 23.21
C ASP A 39 -12.44 12.70 23.96
N GLY A 40 -11.15 12.92 23.62
CA GLY A 40 -10.01 12.23 24.18
C GLY A 40 -9.59 10.96 23.43
N GLY A 41 -10.26 10.63 22.32
CA GLY A 41 -9.79 9.60 21.40
C GLY A 41 -8.48 10.03 20.71
N MET A 42 -7.67 9.09 20.25
CA MET A 42 -6.38 9.41 19.64
C MET A 42 -5.96 8.44 18.54
N LEU A 43 -5.10 8.94 17.65
CA LEU A 43 -4.27 8.10 16.79
C LEU A 43 -2.87 8.04 17.40
N LEU A 44 -2.45 6.83 17.80
CA LEU A 44 -1.17 6.60 18.44
C LEU A 44 -0.18 5.96 17.45
N LYS A 45 0.96 6.58 17.20
CA LYS A 45 2.11 5.99 16.46
C LYS A 45 3.02 5.26 17.45
N SER A 46 3.12 3.94 17.35
CA SER A 46 4.03 3.13 18.17
C SER A 46 5.43 3.04 17.57
N ALA A 47 6.39 2.57 18.39
CA ALA A 47 7.81 2.48 18.03
C ALA A 47 8.12 1.47 16.89
N ASP A 48 7.20 0.55 16.61
CA ASP A 48 7.26 -0.37 15.48
C ASP A 48 6.73 0.26 14.17
N GLY A 49 6.27 1.51 14.22
CA GLY A 49 5.66 2.21 13.08
C GLY A 49 4.17 1.94 12.90
N GLY A 50 3.53 1.18 13.79
CA GLY A 50 2.09 0.96 13.81
C GLY A 50 1.30 2.24 14.12
N LEU A 51 0.10 2.35 13.56
CA LEU A 51 -0.88 3.41 13.79
C LEU A 51 -2.15 2.82 14.41
N HIS A 52 -2.35 3.11 15.70
CA HIS A 52 -3.45 2.59 16.49
C HIS A 52 -4.53 3.64 16.64
N LEU A 53 -5.70 3.40 16.06
CA LEU A 53 -6.89 4.23 16.30
C LEU A 53 -7.49 3.82 17.63
N LEU A 54 -7.51 4.72 18.60
CA LEU A 54 -7.97 4.47 19.96
C LEU A 54 -9.15 5.39 20.28
N PRO A 55 -10.40 4.91 20.09
CA PRO A 55 -11.58 5.65 20.54
C PRO A 55 -11.53 5.90 22.05
N ALA A 56 -12.05 7.04 22.51
CA ALA A 56 -11.95 7.48 23.91
C ALA A 56 -12.46 6.41 24.89
N GLU A 57 -13.57 5.75 24.55
CA GLU A 57 -14.23 4.71 25.32
C GLU A 57 -13.43 3.40 25.43
N THR A 58 -12.41 3.21 24.60
CA THR A 58 -11.49 2.04 24.69
C THR A 58 -10.35 2.29 25.68
N ILE A 59 -10.04 3.56 25.99
CA ILE A 59 -8.91 3.95 26.83
C ILE A 59 -9.32 3.83 28.30
N ARG A 60 -8.61 2.97 29.05
CA ARG A 60 -8.84 2.72 30.48
C ARG A 60 -7.92 3.56 31.36
N SER A 61 -6.71 3.84 30.88
CA SER A 61 -5.77 4.75 31.53
C SER A 61 -4.83 5.36 30.49
N ARG A 62 -4.38 6.59 30.76
CA ARG A 62 -3.42 7.34 29.97
C ARG A 62 -2.42 7.99 30.91
N LYS A 63 -1.14 7.88 30.58
CA LYS A 63 -0.04 8.61 31.22
C LYS A 63 0.86 9.17 30.16
N THR A 64 1.18 10.45 30.29
CA THR A 64 2.07 11.16 29.38
C THR A 64 3.43 11.37 30.05
N ASP A 65 4.52 11.19 29.30
CA ASP A 65 5.85 11.64 29.69
C ASP A 65 6.48 12.56 28.64
N SER A 66 7.63 13.17 28.96
CA SER A 66 8.31 14.14 28.10
C SER A 66 9.40 13.53 27.21
N LYS A 67 9.41 12.21 27.03
CA LYS A 67 10.39 11.52 26.18
C LYS A 67 9.94 11.54 24.73
N PRO A 68 10.87 11.67 23.77
CA PRO A 68 10.54 11.46 22.37
C PRO A 68 10.25 9.98 22.09
N LEU A 69 9.44 9.73 21.06
CA LEU A 69 9.32 8.38 20.49
C LEU A 69 10.65 7.99 19.85
N VAL A 70 11.20 6.87 20.29
CA VAL A 70 12.37 6.23 19.66
C VAL A 70 11.86 5.00 18.93
N MET A 71 12.07 4.97 17.62
CA MET A 71 11.70 3.82 16.79
C MET A 71 12.52 2.59 17.18
N LEU A 72 11.90 1.40 17.13
CA LEU A 72 12.58 0.14 17.41
C LEU A 72 13.76 -0.06 16.46
N THR A 73 14.86 -0.61 16.96
CA THR A 73 15.95 -1.09 16.10
C THR A 73 15.45 -2.26 15.25
N ARG A 74 16.22 -2.66 14.24
CA ARG A 74 15.89 -3.83 13.40
C ARG A 74 15.67 -5.08 14.27
N GLU A 75 16.57 -5.34 15.21
CA GLU A 75 16.53 -6.51 16.08
C GLU A 75 15.28 -6.49 16.97
N GLN A 76 15.00 -5.35 17.59
CA GLN A 76 13.81 -5.16 18.43
C GLN A 76 12.51 -5.27 17.63
N LEU A 77 12.48 -4.72 16.41
CA LEU A 77 11.34 -4.82 15.52
C LEU A 77 11.10 -6.27 15.08
N THR A 78 12.16 -7.00 14.75
CA THR A 78 12.10 -8.42 14.43
C THR A 78 11.53 -9.24 15.60
N GLU A 79 12.05 -9.05 16.81
CA GLU A 79 11.55 -9.72 18.02
C GLU A 79 10.09 -9.37 18.29
N HIS A 80 9.73 -8.09 18.16
CA HIS A 80 8.36 -7.61 18.35
C HIS A 80 7.38 -8.27 17.39
N VAL A 81 7.70 -8.29 16.08
CA VAL A 81 6.85 -8.89 15.06
C VAL A 81 6.74 -10.41 15.24
N LEU A 82 7.84 -11.11 15.53
CA LEU A 82 7.80 -12.56 15.78
C LEU A 82 6.95 -12.94 16.99
N ALA A 83 6.91 -12.10 18.04
CA ALA A 83 6.08 -12.34 19.22
C ALA A 83 4.57 -12.23 18.93
N GLU A 84 4.17 -11.52 17.87
CA GLU A 84 2.77 -11.39 17.43
C GLU A 84 2.34 -12.49 16.46
N LEU A 85 3.30 -13.19 15.85
CA LEU A 85 3.03 -14.19 14.82
C LEU A 85 2.80 -15.59 15.41
N PRO A 86 2.06 -16.45 14.69
CA PRO A 86 1.95 -17.86 15.06
C PRO A 86 3.34 -18.55 15.13
N PRO A 87 3.49 -19.64 15.90
CA PRO A 87 4.73 -20.41 15.93
C PRO A 87 5.14 -20.91 14.53
N GLY A 88 6.45 -21.01 14.30
CA GLY A 88 7.01 -21.55 13.04
C GLY A 88 7.48 -20.50 12.04
N PHE A 89 7.27 -19.21 12.33
CA PHE A 89 7.88 -18.14 11.57
C PHE A 89 9.40 -18.06 11.81
N ARG A 90 10.12 -17.79 10.72
CA ARG A 90 11.55 -17.48 10.64
C ARG A 90 11.72 -16.10 10.04
N VAL A 91 12.93 -15.58 10.06
CA VAL A 91 13.24 -14.24 9.55
C VAL A 91 14.33 -14.32 8.51
N HIS A 92 14.12 -13.60 7.41
CA HIS A 92 15.13 -13.28 6.43
C HIS A 92 15.28 -11.76 6.39
N ASP A 93 16.45 -11.27 6.81
CA ASP A 93 16.80 -9.86 6.72
C ASP A 93 17.40 -9.53 5.36
N SER A 94 16.93 -8.43 4.77
CA SER A 94 17.59 -7.75 3.66
C SER A 94 17.96 -6.32 4.06
N LYS A 95 18.55 -5.56 3.14
CA LYS A 95 19.03 -4.19 3.40
C LYS A 95 17.93 -3.29 3.98
N ASN A 96 16.74 -3.31 3.38
CA ASN A 96 15.62 -2.42 3.69
C ASN A 96 14.36 -3.16 4.15
N TYR A 97 14.38 -4.51 4.21
CA TYR A 97 13.22 -5.30 4.62
C TYR A 97 13.56 -6.28 5.75
N ILE A 98 12.53 -6.61 6.53
CA ILE A 98 12.46 -7.76 7.43
C ILE A 98 11.36 -8.66 6.87
N VAL A 99 11.73 -9.85 6.37
CA VAL A 99 10.78 -10.82 5.85
C VAL A 99 10.55 -11.89 6.92
N CYS A 100 9.39 -11.87 7.56
CA CYS A 100 8.95 -12.91 8.47
C CYS A 100 8.17 -13.96 7.67
N TYR A 101 8.62 -15.22 7.69
CA TYR A 101 8.06 -16.26 6.85
C TYR A 101 7.95 -17.61 7.55
N ASN A 102 6.89 -18.37 7.29
CA ASN A 102 6.79 -19.80 7.66
C ASN A 102 6.83 -20.74 6.45
N THR A 103 7.07 -20.20 5.25
CA THR A 103 7.40 -20.98 4.03
C THR A 103 8.90 -21.32 3.94
N THR A 104 9.43 -21.63 2.75
CA THR A 104 10.86 -21.84 2.50
C THR A 104 11.68 -20.56 2.61
N ARG A 105 12.95 -20.71 2.98
CA ARG A 105 13.93 -19.62 2.97
C ARG A 105 14.13 -19.05 1.57
N THR A 106 14.15 -19.92 0.57
CA THR A 106 14.33 -19.55 -0.83
C THR A 106 13.24 -18.60 -1.33
N TYR A 107 11.97 -18.86 -1.01
CA TYR A 107 10.87 -17.98 -1.41
C TYR A 107 10.93 -16.63 -0.70
N ALA A 108 11.32 -16.62 0.58
CA ALA A 108 11.54 -15.39 1.34
C ALA A 108 12.69 -14.55 0.76
N GLU A 109 13.80 -15.18 0.38
CA GLU A 109 14.94 -14.55 -0.28
C GLU A 109 14.55 -13.96 -1.64
N TRP A 110 13.84 -14.73 -2.46
CA TRP A 110 13.31 -14.26 -3.75
C TRP A 110 12.38 -13.04 -3.57
N SER A 111 11.44 -13.13 -2.63
CA SER A 111 10.51 -12.03 -2.32
C SER A 111 11.25 -10.77 -1.92
N SER A 112 12.20 -10.87 -0.98
CA SER A 112 13.00 -9.71 -0.55
C SER A 112 13.79 -9.10 -1.71
N SER A 113 14.37 -9.90 -2.60
CA SER A 113 15.13 -9.43 -3.75
C SER A 113 14.27 -8.64 -4.74
N LEU A 114 13.04 -9.10 -4.98
CA LEU A 114 12.04 -8.39 -5.78
C LEU A 114 11.73 -7.02 -5.17
N LEU A 115 11.42 -6.99 -3.87
CA LEU A 115 11.04 -5.78 -3.15
C LEU A 115 12.17 -4.76 -3.04
N GLU A 116 13.41 -5.21 -2.81
CA GLU A 116 14.62 -4.37 -2.80
C GLU A 116 14.86 -3.68 -4.14
N ARG A 117 14.58 -4.38 -5.25
CA ARG A 117 14.69 -3.80 -6.59
C ARG A 117 13.60 -2.79 -6.84
N LEU A 118 12.35 -3.13 -6.50
CA LEU A 118 11.22 -2.23 -6.63
C LEU A 118 11.44 -0.94 -5.85
N GLN A 119 11.78 -1.01 -4.56
CA GLN A 119 11.98 0.18 -3.71
C GLN A 119 13.06 1.12 -4.25
N ARG A 120 14.22 0.58 -4.61
CA ARG A 120 15.32 1.39 -5.17
C ARG A 120 14.90 2.09 -6.46
N ALA A 121 14.23 1.36 -7.35
CA ALA A 121 13.81 1.91 -8.63
C ALA A 121 12.64 2.89 -8.47
N PHE A 122 11.70 2.64 -7.56
CA PHE A 122 10.60 3.53 -7.19
C PHE A 122 11.11 4.87 -6.65
N ILE A 123 12.00 4.86 -5.65
CA ILE A 123 12.57 6.08 -5.07
C ILE A 123 13.32 6.87 -6.15
N ALA A 124 14.21 6.21 -6.89
CA ALA A 124 14.96 6.87 -7.96
C ALA A 124 14.06 7.44 -9.06
N TYR A 125 12.93 6.80 -9.37
CA TYR A 125 11.97 7.26 -10.37
C TYR A 125 11.32 8.59 -9.97
N TRP A 126 10.93 8.71 -8.70
CA TRP A 126 10.26 9.89 -8.15
C TRP A 126 11.23 11.03 -7.81
N GLU A 127 12.44 10.72 -7.33
CA GLU A 127 13.50 11.72 -7.13
C GLU A 127 13.81 12.45 -8.44
N LYS A 128 13.98 11.70 -9.54
CA LYS A 128 14.25 12.27 -10.88
C LYS A 128 13.13 13.18 -11.40
N ARG A 129 11.91 13.04 -10.86
CA ARG A 129 10.73 13.87 -11.21
C ARG A 129 10.50 15.02 -10.24
N GLY A 130 11.41 15.24 -9.29
CA GLY A 130 11.35 16.36 -8.36
C GLY A 130 10.40 16.14 -7.17
N CYS A 131 9.90 14.92 -6.96
CA CYS A 131 9.18 14.58 -5.75
C CYS A 131 10.16 14.49 -4.57
N LYS A 132 9.75 15.00 -3.40
CA LYS A 132 10.53 14.88 -2.16
C LYS A 132 10.33 13.51 -1.53
N VAL A 133 10.95 12.49 -2.11
CA VAL A 133 10.95 11.14 -1.57
C VAL A 133 12.22 10.87 -0.75
N LYS A 134 12.14 9.95 0.20
CA LYS A 134 13.26 9.51 1.04
C LYS A 134 13.22 8.01 1.29
N ALA A 135 14.31 7.44 1.80
CA ALA A 135 14.28 6.07 2.31
C ALA A 135 13.33 5.96 3.53
N PRO A 136 12.67 4.80 3.73
CA PRO A 136 11.91 4.52 4.95
C PRO A 136 12.73 4.72 6.23
N GLU A 137 12.07 5.15 7.30
CA GLU A 137 12.69 5.40 8.61
C GLU A 137 13.13 4.11 9.32
N GLN A 138 12.44 3.00 9.03
CA GLN A 138 12.72 1.66 9.53
C GLN A 138 12.68 0.65 8.38
N PRO A 139 13.28 -0.55 8.55
CA PRO A 139 13.06 -1.65 7.62
C PRO A 139 11.57 -1.95 7.46
N LEU A 140 11.14 -2.15 6.22
CA LEU A 140 9.76 -2.50 5.90
C LEU A 140 9.50 -3.97 6.21
N VAL A 141 8.40 -4.25 6.90
CA VAL A 141 8.06 -5.61 7.34
C VAL A 141 7.16 -6.28 6.31
N VAL A 142 7.49 -7.53 5.97
CA VAL A 142 6.73 -8.36 5.04
C VAL A 142 6.48 -9.71 5.68
N LEU A 143 5.21 -10.14 5.68
CA LEU A 143 4.78 -11.43 6.21
C LEU A 143 4.49 -12.38 5.06
N VAL A 144 5.13 -13.55 5.06
CA VAL A 144 4.98 -14.55 4.00
C VAL A 144 4.53 -15.89 4.58
N PHE A 145 3.24 -16.15 4.45
CA PHE A 145 2.60 -17.38 4.89
C PHE A 145 2.90 -18.53 3.93
N SER A 146 2.93 -19.76 4.42
CA SER A 146 3.17 -20.99 3.64
C SER A 146 2.02 -21.35 2.71
N ASP A 147 0.81 -20.92 3.05
CA ASP A 147 -0.40 -21.34 2.37
C ASP A 147 -1.53 -20.33 2.58
N LYS A 148 -2.55 -20.44 1.73
CA LYS A 148 -3.72 -19.57 1.74
C LYS A 148 -4.54 -19.68 3.02
N ALA A 149 -4.56 -20.84 3.70
CA ALA A 149 -5.40 -21.04 4.87
C ALA A 149 -4.86 -20.29 6.09
N SER A 150 -3.56 -20.43 6.37
CA SER A 150 -2.89 -19.69 7.46
C SER A 150 -2.87 -18.19 7.21
N TYR A 151 -2.67 -17.76 5.96
CA TYR A 151 -2.87 -16.37 5.55
C TYR A 151 -4.29 -15.88 5.81
N ALA A 152 -5.30 -16.66 5.42
CA ALA A 152 -6.69 -16.26 5.57
C ALA A 152 -7.12 -16.19 7.03
N GLU A 153 -6.58 -17.06 7.88
CA GLU A 153 -6.79 -17.02 9.33
C GLU A 153 -6.23 -15.75 9.95
N TYR A 154 -4.96 -15.42 9.66
CA TYR A 154 -4.31 -14.20 10.16
C TYR A 154 -5.02 -12.93 9.69
N SER A 155 -5.37 -12.89 8.41
CA SER A 155 -5.85 -11.66 7.75
C SER A 155 -7.35 -11.42 7.94
N ARG A 156 -8.09 -12.37 8.53
CA ARG A 156 -9.55 -12.28 8.69
C ARG A 156 -9.99 -11.07 9.50
N ALA A 157 -9.24 -10.71 10.53
CA ALA A 157 -9.56 -9.57 11.40
C ALA A 157 -9.54 -8.23 10.64
N GLU A 158 -8.69 -8.10 9.62
CA GLU A 158 -8.52 -6.85 8.87
C GLU A 158 -9.31 -6.86 7.55
N LEU A 159 -9.29 -7.96 6.80
CA LEU A 159 -9.93 -8.06 5.49
C LEU A 159 -11.37 -8.59 5.53
N GLY A 160 -11.81 -9.16 6.65
CA GLY A 160 -13.14 -9.75 6.78
C GLY A 160 -13.43 -10.79 5.69
N ALA A 161 -14.57 -10.63 5.00
CA ALA A 161 -15.01 -11.55 3.95
C ALA A 161 -14.16 -11.50 2.66
N THR A 162 -13.36 -10.45 2.46
CA THR A 162 -12.59 -10.25 1.21
C THR A 162 -11.30 -11.06 1.15
N VAL A 163 -10.86 -11.62 2.29
CA VAL A 163 -9.59 -12.35 2.44
C VAL A 163 -9.42 -13.51 1.45
N GLY A 164 -10.52 -14.15 1.03
CA GLY A 164 -10.49 -15.28 0.11
C GLY A 164 -10.12 -14.92 -1.33
N ASN A 165 -10.20 -13.63 -1.69
CA ASN A 165 -10.12 -13.15 -3.07
C ASN A 165 -8.79 -12.43 -3.38
N VAL A 166 -7.95 -12.19 -2.37
CA VAL A 166 -6.68 -11.46 -2.51
C VAL A 166 -5.50 -12.33 -2.09
N ILE A 167 -4.41 -12.24 -2.85
CA ILE A 167 -3.17 -13.02 -2.66
C ILE A 167 -2.27 -12.39 -1.59
N GLY A 168 -2.43 -11.09 -1.38
CA GLY A 168 -1.79 -10.33 -0.34
C GLY A 168 -2.45 -8.97 -0.22
N TYR A 169 -2.04 -8.22 0.79
CA TYR A 169 -2.49 -6.86 1.03
C TYR A 169 -1.44 -6.06 1.81
N TYR A 170 -1.49 -4.73 1.69
CA TYR A 170 -0.78 -3.80 2.56
C TYR A 170 -1.71 -3.27 3.66
N SER A 171 -1.26 -3.36 4.91
CA SER A 171 -1.96 -2.78 6.06
C SER A 171 -1.45 -1.37 6.36
N PRO A 172 -2.27 -0.30 6.20
CA PRO A 172 -1.87 1.04 6.63
C PRO A 172 -1.74 1.13 8.16
N HIS A 173 -2.45 0.30 8.92
CA HIS A 173 -2.39 0.30 10.38
C HIS A 173 -1.07 -0.29 10.89
N THR A 174 -0.69 -1.48 10.43
CA THR A 174 0.53 -2.14 10.91
C THR A 174 1.79 -1.77 10.11
N ASN A 175 1.61 -1.15 8.94
CA ASN A 175 2.67 -0.87 7.97
C ASN A 175 3.29 -2.12 7.33
N ARG A 176 2.58 -3.24 7.32
CA ARG A 176 3.08 -4.55 6.86
C ARG A 176 2.44 -4.91 5.52
N THR A 177 3.23 -5.51 4.65
CA THR A 177 2.70 -6.26 3.50
C THR A 177 2.53 -7.71 3.93
N VAL A 178 1.37 -8.29 3.69
CA VAL A 178 1.01 -9.64 4.10
C VAL A 178 0.65 -10.44 2.85
N MET A 179 1.25 -11.60 2.66
CA MET A 179 1.00 -12.47 1.50
C MET A 179 1.24 -13.93 1.83
N TYR A 180 0.89 -14.84 0.93
CA TYR A 180 1.26 -16.25 1.03
C TYR A 180 2.09 -16.73 -0.16
N ASP A 181 2.80 -17.85 0.03
CA ASP A 181 3.64 -18.47 -0.97
C ASP A 181 2.81 -19.00 -2.15
N LEU A 182 3.04 -18.39 -3.31
CA LEU A 182 2.36 -18.70 -4.56
C LEU A 182 2.75 -20.05 -5.17
N THR A 183 3.92 -20.59 -4.85
CA THR A 183 4.37 -21.90 -5.37
C THR A 183 3.48 -23.03 -4.86
N GLY A 184 2.84 -22.83 -3.69
CA GLY A 184 1.85 -23.75 -3.14
C GLY A 184 0.61 -23.93 -4.01
N MET A 185 0.24 -22.94 -4.84
CA MET A 185 -0.87 -23.04 -5.80
C MET A 185 -0.57 -24.05 -6.92
N GLN A 186 0.70 -24.25 -7.27
CA GLN A 186 1.13 -25.20 -8.28
C GLN A 186 1.41 -26.60 -7.73
N ALA A 187 1.89 -26.72 -6.48
CA ALA A 187 2.14 -28.01 -5.84
C ALA A 187 0.87 -28.88 -5.69
N VAL A 188 -0.33 -28.27 -5.71
CA VAL A 188 -1.61 -28.99 -5.79
C VAL A 188 -1.76 -29.75 -7.13
N ARG A 189 -1.08 -29.30 -8.20
CA ARG A 189 -1.11 -29.93 -9.53
C ARG A 189 -0.08 -31.06 -9.72
N ARG A 190 0.92 -31.17 -8.83
CA ARG A 190 1.97 -32.21 -8.89
C ARG A 190 2.17 -32.82 -7.51
N GLU A 191 1.54 -33.97 -7.26
CA GLU A 191 1.75 -34.76 -6.03
C GLU A 191 3.25 -35.00 -5.80
N GLY A 192 3.77 -34.58 -4.63
CA GLY A 192 5.10 -34.94 -4.16
C GLY A 192 6.26 -33.95 -4.39
N SER A 193 6.00 -32.73 -4.90
CA SER A 193 7.06 -31.71 -5.04
C SER A 193 7.33 -30.91 -3.75
N SER A 194 8.60 -30.60 -3.49
CA SER A 194 9.05 -29.78 -2.36
C SER A 194 8.73 -28.30 -2.60
N ARG A 195 7.59 -27.82 -2.07
CA ARG A 195 7.13 -26.41 -2.13
C ARG A 195 8.26 -25.40 -1.94
N GLY A 196 8.23 -24.32 -2.73
CA GLY A 196 9.08 -23.14 -2.57
C GLY A 196 10.56 -23.36 -2.90
N SER A 197 10.91 -24.44 -3.61
CA SER A 197 12.28 -24.65 -4.10
C SER A 197 12.67 -23.61 -5.17
N LEU A 198 13.97 -23.42 -5.45
CA LEU A 198 14.40 -22.56 -6.56
C LEU A 198 13.82 -23.01 -7.91
N HIS A 199 13.70 -24.33 -8.10
CA HIS A 199 13.08 -24.90 -9.28
C HIS A 199 11.59 -24.54 -9.34
N ASP A 200 10.84 -24.69 -8.25
CA ASP A 200 9.42 -24.34 -8.19
C ASP A 200 9.18 -22.85 -8.47
N ILE A 201 10.04 -21.97 -7.92
CA ILE A 201 9.96 -20.54 -8.17
C ILE A 201 10.25 -20.25 -9.64
N THR A 202 11.29 -20.85 -10.21
CA THR A 202 11.64 -20.66 -11.62
C THR A 202 10.53 -21.18 -12.54
N ASP A 203 9.98 -22.34 -12.23
CA ASP A 203 8.87 -22.97 -12.96
C ASP A 203 7.59 -22.13 -12.86
N LEU A 204 7.30 -21.56 -11.69
CA LEU A 204 6.21 -20.60 -11.49
C LEU A 204 6.42 -19.39 -12.38
N LEU A 205 7.57 -18.72 -12.27
CA LEU A 205 7.86 -17.49 -13.02
C LEU A 205 7.96 -17.69 -14.53
N SER A 206 8.19 -18.93 -15.00
CA SER A 206 8.19 -19.27 -16.41
C SER A 206 6.77 -19.45 -16.98
N GLN A 207 5.75 -19.53 -16.12
CA GLN A 207 4.35 -19.67 -16.53
C GLN A 207 3.70 -18.29 -16.71
N PRO A 208 2.90 -18.08 -17.77
CA PRO A 208 2.16 -16.83 -17.97
C PRO A 208 1.28 -16.43 -16.77
N GLU A 209 0.76 -17.42 -16.04
CA GLU A 209 -0.08 -17.21 -14.87
C GLU A 209 0.66 -16.60 -13.66
N ALA A 210 1.99 -16.55 -13.66
CA ALA A 210 2.74 -15.93 -12.57
C ALA A 210 2.80 -14.41 -12.67
N GLU A 211 2.70 -13.82 -13.86
CA GLU A 211 2.78 -12.38 -14.04
C GLU A 211 1.71 -11.63 -13.23
N PRO A 212 0.41 -11.99 -13.26
CA PRO A 212 -0.60 -11.36 -12.42
C PRO A 212 -0.33 -11.53 -10.91
N LEU A 213 0.24 -12.65 -10.49
CA LEU A 213 0.52 -12.91 -9.07
C LEU A 213 1.68 -12.03 -8.58
N VAL A 214 2.74 -11.91 -9.37
CA VAL A 214 3.87 -11.02 -9.06
C VAL A 214 3.43 -9.56 -9.14
N ALA A 215 2.57 -9.21 -10.10
CA ALA A 215 1.99 -7.87 -10.18
C ALA A 215 1.26 -7.49 -8.89
N THR A 216 0.50 -8.40 -8.27
CA THR A 216 -0.10 -8.16 -6.95
C THR A 216 0.94 -7.91 -5.85
N ILE A 217 2.02 -8.69 -5.79
CA ILE A 217 3.10 -8.45 -4.80
C ILE A 217 3.70 -7.04 -5.00
N VAL A 218 3.90 -6.65 -6.25
CA VAL A 218 4.40 -5.32 -6.62
C VAL A 218 3.42 -4.21 -6.27
N HIS A 219 2.12 -4.45 -6.46
CA HIS A 219 1.04 -3.54 -6.10
C HIS A 219 1.08 -3.21 -4.60
N GLU A 220 1.03 -4.24 -3.76
CA GLU A 220 1.03 -4.06 -2.30
C GLU A 220 2.33 -3.43 -1.78
N ALA A 221 3.46 -3.84 -2.35
CA ALA A 221 4.75 -3.25 -2.04
C ALA A 221 4.81 -1.78 -2.45
N THR A 222 4.18 -1.41 -3.57
CA THR A 222 4.11 -0.02 -4.03
C THR A 222 3.34 0.85 -3.04
N HIS A 223 2.23 0.37 -2.49
CA HIS A 223 1.55 1.05 -1.39
C HIS A 223 2.51 1.25 -0.21
N GLN A 224 3.13 0.18 0.29
CA GLN A 224 4.06 0.26 1.42
C GLN A 224 5.19 1.27 1.18
N ILE A 225 5.85 1.21 0.01
CA ILE A 225 6.94 2.13 -0.33
C ILE A 225 6.41 3.57 -0.42
N SER A 226 5.28 3.80 -1.11
CA SER A 226 4.71 5.14 -1.31
C SER A 226 4.43 5.86 0.01
N PHE A 227 3.90 5.14 1.00
CA PHE A 227 3.57 5.65 2.32
C PHE A 227 4.79 5.87 3.23
N ASN A 228 5.89 5.16 2.99
CA ASN A 228 7.09 5.25 3.82
C ASN A 228 8.19 6.14 3.22
N CYS A 229 8.12 6.46 1.93
CA CYS A 229 9.03 7.40 1.29
C CYS A 229 8.51 8.84 1.28
N GLY A 230 7.28 9.09 1.73
CA GLY A 230 6.66 10.42 1.81
C GLY A 230 5.93 10.85 0.53
N LEU A 231 5.68 9.93 -0.41
CA LEU A 231 4.89 10.23 -1.61
C LEU A 231 3.39 10.26 -1.30
N GLN A 232 2.95 9.39 -0.41
CA GLN A 232 1.62 9.39 0.20
C GLN A 232 1.75 9.35 1.72
N THR A 233 0.69 9.69 2.45
CA THR A 233 0.63 9.60 3.91
C THR A 233 -0.42 8.56 4.32
N ARG A 234 -0.13 7.69 5.27
CA ARG A 234 -1.13 6.73 5.75
C ARG A 234 -2.26 7.44 6.46
N LEU A 235 -3.48 6.91 6.35
CA LEU A 235 -4.68 7.41 7.05
C LEU A 235 -5.04 8.88 6.77
N VAL A 236 -4.48 9.50 5.73
CA VAL A 236 -5.09 10.67 5.08
C VAL A 236 -6.04 10.18 3.99
N ALA A 237 -6.99 11.01 3.61
CA ALA A 237 -7.94 10.73 2.54
C ALA A 237 -7.27 10.77 1.15
N ASN A 238 -6.50 9.73 0.84
CA ASN A 238 -5.94 9.49 -0.49
C ASN A 238 -7.08 9.03 -1.42
N PRO A 239 -7.38 9.74 -2.52
CA PRO A 239 -8.39 9.28 -3.49
C PRO A 239 -7.98 7.94 -4.11
N LEU A 240 -8.90 6.99 -4.23
CA LEU A 240 -8.56 5.62 -4.66
C LEU A 240 -8.05 5.60 -6.11
N TRP A 241 -8.59 6.41 -7.02
CA TRP A 241 -8.09 6.50 -8.39
C TRP A 241 -6.59 6.84 -8.47
N LEU A 242 -6.09 7.62 -7.50
CA LEU A 242 -4.68 8.00 -7.47
C LEU A 242 -3.85 6.90 -6.81
N SER A 243 -4.28 6.40 -5.64
CA SER A 243 -3.52 5.39 -4.89
C SER A 243 -3.44 4.07 -5.66
N GLU A 244 -4.57 3.57 -6.16
CA GLU A 244 -4.64 2.33 -6.97
C GLU A 244 -4.02 2.53 -8.35
N GLY A 245 -4.25 3.70 -8.97
CA GLY A 245 -3.66 4.04 -10.27
C GLY A 245 -2.14 4.17 -10.22
N LEU A 246 -1.60 4.66 -9.09
CA LEU A 246 -0.17 4.69 -8.82
C LEU A 246 0.38 3.28 -8.61
N ALA A 247 -0.29 2.44 -7.81
CA ALA A 247 0.15 1.06 -7.61
C ALA A 247 0.17 0.26 -8.93
N THR A 248 -0.91 0.34 -9.71
CA THR A 248 -1.02 -0.29 -11.04
C THR A 248 -0.02 0.26 -12.06
N PHE A 249 0.44 1.51 -11.93
CA PHE A 249 1.50 2.06 -12.78
C PHE A 249 2.84 1.33 -12.58
N PHE A 250 3.11 0.81 -11.38
CA PHE A 250 4.31 0.05 -11.07
C PHE A 250 4.16 -1.47 -11.28
N GLU A 251 2.95 -1.98 -11.58
CA GLU A 251 2.63 -3.40 -11.92
C GLU A 251 3.23 -3.87 -13.26
N THR A 252 4.44 -3.43 -13.61
CA THR A 252 5.18 -3.92 -14.77
C THR A 252 6.42 -4.66 -14.27
N PRO A 253 6.26 -5.89 -13.73
CA PRO A 253 7.35 -6.64 -13.14
C PRO A 253 8.41 -6.99 -14.18
N ASP A 254 9.67 -6.63 -13.91
CA ASP A 254 10.81 -7.08 -14.69
C ASP A 254 11.25 -8.47 -14.22
N LEU A 255 10.56 -9.50 -14.72
CA LEU A 255 10.81 -10.91 -14.41
C LEU A 255 12.07 -11.47 -15.09
N ALA A 256 12.56 -10.82 -16.16
CA ALA A 256 13.67 -11.32 -16.98
C ALA A 256 15.05 -10.88 -16.46
N SER A 257 15.15 -9.72 -15.80
CA SER A 257 16.40 -9.28 -15.17
C SER A 257 16.46 -9.73 -13.71
N SER A 258 17.65 -10.08 -13.21
CA SER A 258 17.91 -10.31 -11.78
C SER A 258 18.55 -9.10 -11.08
N ARG A 259 18.98 -8.07 -11.84
CA ARG A 259 19.80 -6.95 -11.33
C ARG A 259 19.13 -5.58 -11.42
N SER A 260 18.24 -5.36 -12.38
CA SER A 260 17.63 -4.05 -12.66
C SER A 260 16.11 -4.16 -12.75
N TRP A 261 15.38 -3.11 -12.39
CA TRP A 261 13.97 -2.98 -12.74
C TRP A 261 13.85 -2.07 -13.96
N SER A 262 14.02 -2.63 -15.15
CA SER A 262 14.09 -1.84 -16.39
C SER A 262 12.71 -1.38 -16.89
N GLY A 263 11.63 -1.98 -16.39
CA GLY A 263 10.27 -1.73 -16.87
C GLY A 263 9.49 -0.61 -16.19
N ILE A 264 10.04 0.14 -15.22
CA ILE A 264 9.24 1.15 -14.51
C ILE A 264 8.70 2.21 -15.45
N GLY A 265 7.37 2.33 -15.48
CA GLY A 265 6.66 3.27 -16.34
C GLY A 265 6.53 2.82 -17.79
N ASN A 266 6.80 1.55 -18.08
CA ASN A 266 6.31 0.90 -19.29
C ASN A 266 4.78 0.81 -19.26
N VAL A 267 4.20 0.50 -20.42
CA VAL A 267 2.77 0.26 -20.54
C VAL A 267 2.44 -1.04 -19.80
N ASN A 268 1.48 -0.98 -18.87
CA ASN A 268 0.86 -2.17 -18.32
C ASN A 268 -0.25 -2.60 -19.31
N TYR A 269 0.08 -3.49 -20.24
CA TYR A 269 -0.82 -3.86 -21.33
C TYR A 269 -2.12 -4.48 -20.83
N THR A 270 -2.10 -5.26 -19.74
CA THR A 270 -3.33 -5.80 -19.14
C THR A 270 -4.29 -4.68 -18.71
N ARG A 271 -3.78 -3.60 -18.12
CA ARG A 271 -4.60 -2.43 -17.75
C ARG A 271 -4.96 -1.58 -18.96
N PHE A 272 -4.04 -1.41 -19.90
CA PHE A 272 -4.25 -0.62 -21.11
C PHE A 272 -5.31 -1.20 -22.02
N ASP A 273 -5.23 -2.49 -22.34
CA ASP A 273 -6.17 -3.19 -23.21
C ASP A 273 -7.58 -3.16 -22.59
N ARG A 274 -7.69 -3.42 -21.28
CA ARG A 274 -8.95 -3.32 -20.54
C ARG A 274 -9.53 -1.91 -20.57
N TYR A 275 -8.69 -0.88 -20.44
CA TYR A 275 -9.10 0.51 -20.57
C TYR A 275 -9.62 0.81 -21.98
N LEU A 276 -8.92 0.36 -23.03
CA LEU A 276 -9.34 0.53 -24.42
C LEU A 276 -10.67 -0.16 -24.71
N ASP A 277 -10.84 -1.42 -24.28
CA ASP A 277 -12.10 -2.16 -24.42
C ASP A 277 -13.29 -1.44 -23.78
N ASN A 278 -13.05 -0.78 -22.64
CA ASN A 278 -14.07 0.02 -21.96
C ASN A 278 -14.31 1.36 -22.62
N HIS A 279 -13.27 1.99 -23.16
CA HIS A 279 -13.39 3.25 -23.91
C HIS A 279 -14.19 3.05 -25.19
N ASP A 280 -13.85 2.04 -25.98
CA ASP A 280 -14.50 1.73 -27.26
C ASP A 280 -15.97 1.33 -27.08
N ALA A 281 -16.28 0.73 -25.92
CA ALA A 281 -17.65 0.39 -25.56
C ALA A 281 -18.42 1.52 -24.83
N GLY A 282 -17.83 2.70 -24.65
CA GLY A 282 -18.46 3.82 -23.96
C GLY A 282 -18.72 3.60 -22.47
N ARG A 283 -17.96 2.70 -21.82
CA ARG A 283 -18.08 2.32 -20.41
C ARG A 283 -17.09 3.03 -19.47
N VAL A 284 -16.29 3.97 -19.98
CA VAL A 284 -15.39 4.78 -19.14
C VAL A 284 -16.15 5.81 -18.31
N ALA A 285 -15.73 6.01 -17.07
CA ALA A 285 -16.25 7.07 -16.22
C ALA A 285 -15.67 8.43 -16.61
N SER A 286 -16.37 9.52 -16.30
CA SER A 286 -15.78 10.87 -16.40
C SER A 286 -14.65 11.05 -15.37
N LEU A 287 -13.70 11.95 -15.63
CA LEU A 287 -12.64 12.28 -14.67
C LEU A 287 -13.23 12.78 -13.35
N ALA A 288 -14.33 13.54 -13.43
CA ALA A 288 -14.99 14.05 -12.23
C ALA A 288 -15.52 12.92 -11.33
N ARG A 289 -16.08 11.86 -11.93
CA ARG A 289 -16.50 10.68 -11.19
C ARG A 289 -15.32 9.91 -10.62
N MET A 290 -14.26 9.69 -11.41
CA MET A 290 -13.03 9.02 -10.94
C MET A 290 -12.41 9.71 -9.71
N ILE A 291 -12.41 11.05 -9.69
CA ILE A 291 -11.88 11.83 -8.55
C ILE A 291 -12.77 11.75 -7.31
N GLY A 292 -14.09 11.73 -7.51
CA GLY A 292 -15.07 11.89 -6.44
C GLY A 292 -15.65 10.60 -5.86
N ASP A 293 -15.66 9.50 -6.61
CA ASP A 293 -16.43 8.30 -6.29
C ASP A 293 -15.52 7.10 -5.98
N ASP A 294 -15.06 6.99 -4.74
CA ASP A 294 -14.26 5.84 -4.30
C ASP A 294 -15.03 4.51 -4.33
N GLN A 295 -16.37 4.51 -4.43
CA GLN A 295 -17.15 3.26 -4.43
C GLN A 295 -16.87 2.41 -5.67
N MET A 296 -16.53 3.04 -6.80
CA MET A 296 -16.19 2.31 -8.04
C MET A 296 -14.91 1.46 -7.92
N PHE A 297 -14.09 1.71 -6.91
CA PHE A 297 -12.90 0.91 -6.60
C PHE A 297 -13.17 -0.17 -5.55
N ARG A 298 -14.26 -0.04 -4.78
CA ARG A 298 -14.64 -0.97 -3.70
C ARG A 298 -15.64 -2.01 -4.15
N ASP A 299 -16.49 -1.68 -5.11
CA ASP A 299 -17.47 -2.58 -5.66
C ASP A 299 -16.78 -3.63 -6.56
N PRO A 300 -16.87 -4.93 -6.23
CA PRO A 300 -16.26 -6.00 -7.02
C PRO A 300 -16.70 -6.02 -8.50
N GLU A 301 -17.89 -5.53 -8.81
CA GLU A 301 -18.40 -5.50 -10.20
C GLU A 301 -17.71 -4.44 -11.06
N THR A 302 -17.21 -3.37 -10.44
CA THR A 302 -16.61 -2.23 -11.16
C THR A 302 -15.12 -2.05 -10.90
N ALA A 303 -14.58 -2.64 -9.84
CA ALA A 303 -13.20 -2.41 -9.38
C ALA A 303 -12.15 -2.68 -10.47
N VAL A 304 -12.25 -3.79 -11.21
CA VAL A 304 -11.27 -4.14 -12.25
C VAL A 304 -11.23 -3.08 -13.36
N ASP A 305 -12.39 -2.57 -13.78
CA ASP A 305 -12.51 -1.53 -14.79
C ASP A 305 -12.01 -0.19 -14.28
N SER A 306 -12.37 0.16 -13.05
CA SER A 306 -11.91 1.37 -12.37
C SER A 306 -10.39 1.39 -12.21
N TYR A 307 -9.76 0.26 -11.90
CA TYR A 307 -8.31 0.13 -11.78
C TYR A 307 -7.63 0.33 -13.14
N ALA A 308 -8.18 -0.25 -14.21
CA ALA A 308 -7.67 -0.05 -15.57
C ALA A 308 -7.74 1.43 -15.99
N GLN A 309 -8.87 2.09 -15.73
CA GLN A 309 -9.02 3.51 -16.04
C GLN A 309 -8.14 4.41 -15.14
N ALA A 310 -7.98 4.06 -13.86
CA ALA A 310 -7.09 4.75 -12.94
C ALA A 310 -5.62 4.64 -13.37
N TRP A 311 -5.18 3.46 -13.80
CA TRP A 311 -3.87 3.27 -14.42
C TRP A 311 -3.69 4.21 -15.61
N ALA A 312 -4.65 4.27 -16.52
CA ALA A 312 -4.56 5.11 -17.72
C ALA A 312 -4.41 6.59 -17.36
N TRP A 313 -5.21 7.10 -16.42
CA TRP A 313 -5.11 8.47 -15.93
C TRP A 313 -3.75 8.76 -15.27
N ASN A 314 -3.26 7.86 -14.42
CA ASN A 314 -1.97 8.04 -13.77
C ASN A 314 -0.82 7.99 -14.78
N TYR A 315 -0.83 7.03 -15.71
CA TYR A 315 0.12 6.95 -16.80
C TYR A 315 0.16 8.27 -17.60
N PHE A 316 -1.01 8.81 -17.95
CA PHE A 316 -1.10 10.08 -18.65
C PHE A 316 -0.54 11.25 -17.84
N LEU A 317 -0.98 11.44 -16.61
CA LEU A 317 -0.57 12.59 -15.81
C LEU A 317 0.93 12.53 -15.47
N ILE A 318 1.46 11.35 -15.17
CA ILE A 318 2.88 11.15 -14.89
C ILE A 318 3.74 11.47 -16.12
N ARG A 319 3.27 11.12 -17.32
CA ARG A 319 4.04 11.28 -18.55
C ARG A 319 3.95 12.68 -19.16
N TRP A 320 2.77 13.31 -19.10
CA TRP A 320 2.53 14.59 -19.79
C TRP A 320 2.25 15.77 -18.85
N LYS A 321 1.95 15.54 -17.58
CA LYS A 321 1.74 16.58 -16.54
C LYS A 321 2.60 16.32 -15.28
N PRO A 322 3.89 15.96 -15.39
CA PRO A 322 4.67 15.46 -14.26
C PRO A 322 4.84 16.47 -13.12
N LYS A 323 4.93 17.77 -13.44
CA LYS A 323 5.09 18.82 -12.42
C LYS A 323 3.80 19.01 -11.63
N GLU A 324 2.68 19.09 -12.33
CA GLU A 324 1.35 19.20 -11.77
C GLU A 324 1.05 17.98 -10.89
N TYR A 325 1.34 16.78 -11.39
CA TYR A 325 1.19 15.52 -10.65
C TYR A 325 2.03 15.48 -9.37
N ALA A 326 3.31 15.88 -9.43
CA ALA A 326 4.17 15.96 -8.25
C ALA A 326 3.64 16.97 -7.20
N THR A 327 3.14 18.12 -7.65
CA THR A 327 2.55 19.11 -6.72
C THR A 327 1.23 18.64 -6.12
N TYR A 328 0.43 17.90 -6.89
CA TYR A 328 -0.84 17.32 -6.43
C TYR A 328 -0.61 16.23 -5.40
N LEU A 329 0.33 15.30 -5.65
CA LEU A 329 0.74 14.28 -4.68
C LEU A 329 1.21 14.91 -3.36
N LYS A 330 2.06 15.94 -3.44
CA LYS A 330 2.52 16.66 -2.25
C LYS A 330 1.34 17.24 -1.45
N MET A 331 0.40 17.90 -2.12
CA MET A 331 -0.78 18.47 -1.47
C MET A 331 -1.60 17.39 -0.77
N LEU A 332 -1.80 16.23 -1.40
CA LEU A 332 -2.52 15.11 -0.80
C LEU A 332 -1.78 14.52 0.40
N ALA A 333 -0.46 14.37 0.32
CA ALA A 333 0.36 13.89 1.43
C ALA A 333 0.35 14.83 2.64
N ASP A 334 0.16 16.14 2.41
CA ASP A 334 0.06 17.19 3.44
C ASP A 334 -1.36 17.32 4.04
N LYS A 335 -2.33 16.50 3.62
CA LYS A 335 -3.70 16.51 4.19
C LYS A 335 -3.71 16.07 5.65
N PRO A 336 -4.68 16.56 6.45
CA PRO A 336 -4.83 16.11 7.83
C PRO A 336 -5.22 14.63 7.91
N LEU A 337 -4.67 13.94 8.90
CA LEU A 337 -4.97 12.55 9.24
C LEU A 337 -6.41 12.41 9.74
N LEU A 338 -7.07 11.29 9.40
CA LEU A 338 -8.40 10.91 9.88
C LEU A 338 -9.49 11.95 9.61
N VAL A 339 -9.32 12.76 8.57
CA VAL A 339 -10.35 13.69 8.10
C VAL A 339 -10.90 13.18 6.78
N ASP A 340 -12.20 12.86 6.79
CA ASP A 340 -12.93 12.51 5.57
C ASP A 340 -12.88 13.65 4.56
N ASP A 341 -12.91 13.27 3.29
CA ASP A 341 -12.78 14.22 2.19
C ASP A 341 -14.00 14.17 1.29
N ASP A 342 -14.51 15.34 0.95
CA ASP A 342 -15.73 15.50 0.16
C ASP A 342 -15.41 15.51 -1.34
N PRO A 343 -16.23 14.88 -2.20
CA PRO A 343 -16.01 14.86 -3.65
C PRO A 343 -15.82 16.24 -4.29
N LYS A 344 -16.54 17.28 -3.83
CA LYS A 344 -16.40 18.64 -4.37
C LYS A 344 -15.06 19.25 -3.99
N LYS A 345 -14.59 18.98 -2.77
CA LYS A 345 -13.26 19.41 -2.31
C LYS A 345 -12.15 18.74 -3.12
N ARG A 346 -12.23 17.43 -3.34
CA ARG A 346 -11.28 16.70 -4.21
C ARG A 346 -11.21 17.28 -5.62
N LEU A 347 -12.36 17.61 -6.22
CA LEU A 347 -12.41 18.24 -7.53
C LEU A 347 -11.81 19.65 -7.54
N ALA A 348 -12.08 20.46 -6.51
CA ALA A 348 -11.50 21.80 -6.40
C ALA A 348 -9.98 21.75 -6.25
N GLU A 349 -9.48 20.82 -5.44
CA GLU A 349 -8.06 20.57 -5.26
C GLU A 349 -7.41 20.07 -6.56
N PHE A 350 -8.03 19.13 -7.27
CA PHE A 350 -7.53 18.68 -8.56
C PHE A 350 -7.42 19.84 -9.56
N ARG A 351 -8.47 20.67 -9.68
CA ARG A 351 -8.47 21.85 -10.56
C ARG A 351 -7.38 22.86 -10.22
N LYS A 352 -7.04 23.01 -8.92
CA LYS A 352 -5.95 23.89 -8.48
C LYS A 352 -4.59 23.47 -9.07
N HIS A 353 -4.39 22.18 -9.33
CA HIS A 353 -3.12 21.64 -9.82
C HIS A 353 -3.11 21.40 -11.33
N PHE A 354 -4.23 20.96 -11.93
CA PHE A 354 -4.29 20.58 -13.34
C PHE A 354 -5.06 21.57 -14.24
N GLY A 355 -5.59 22.65 -13.66
CA GLY A 355 -6.40 23.65 -14.35
C GLY A 355 -7.91 23.44 -14.19
N THR A 356 -8.68 24.48 -14.47
CA THR A 356 -10.14 24.47 -14.26
C THR A 356 -10.92 23.82 -15.40
N ASP A 357 -10.33 23.75 -16.59
CA ASP A 357 -10.94 23.17 -17.80
C ASP A 357 -10.66 21.66 -17.86
N LEU A 358 -11.53 20.90 -17.19
CA LEU A 358 -11.42 19.44 -17.14
C LEU A 358 -11.75 18.79 -18.49
N GLU A 359 -12.63 19.40 -19.28
CA GLU A 359 -13.00 18.87 -20.61
C GLU A 359 -11.81 18.95 -21.57
N ALA A 360 -11.06 20.05 -21.56
CA ALA A 360 -9.82 20.15 -22.34
C ALA A 360 -8.76 19.14 -21.88
N LEU A 361 -8.67 18.87 -20.57
CA LEU A 361 -7.76 17.87 -20.03
C LEU A 361 -8.17 16.44 -20.44
N GLU A 362 -9.46 16.11 -20.37
CA GLU A 362 -10.02 14.85 -20.86
C GLU A 362 -9.80 14.66 -22.36
N ALA A 363 -10.07 15.69 -23.17
CA ALA A 363 -9.80 15.65 -24.61
C ALA A 363 -8.30 15.47 -24.92
N GLU A 364 -7.41 16.08 -24.12
CA GLU A 364 -5.98 15.80 -24.22
C GLU A 364 -5.63 14.37 -23.81
N PHE A 365 -6.22 13.86 -22.72
CA PHE A 365 -6.03 12.50 -22.24
C PHE A 365 -6.34 11.48 -23.34
N TYR A 366 -7.55 11.49 -23.90
CA TYR A 366 -7.94 10.54 -24.96
C TYR A 366 -6.99 10.61 -26.16
N ARG A 367 -6.73 11.82 -26.69
CA ARG A 367 -5.81 12.03 -27.82
C ARG A 367 -4.40 11.50 -27.56
N ARG A 368 -3.89 11.56 -26.32
CA ARG A 368 -2.57 11.03 -25.96
C ARG A 368 -2.61 9.52 -25.79
N MET A 369 -3.66 9.00 -25.14
CA MET A 369 -3.81 7.57 -24.88
C MET A 369 -4.00 6.76 -26.17
N ASP A 370 -4.69 7.30 -27.18
CA ASP A 370 -4.82 6.68 -28.51
C ASP A 370 -3.47 6.47 -29.24
N ARG A 371 -2.42 7.15 -28.80
CA ARG A 371 -1.07 7.08 -29.39
C ARG A 371 -0.12 6.19 -28.59
N VAL A 372 -0.56 5.67 -27.45
CA VAL A 372 0.22 4.70 -26.66
C VAL A 372 0.25 3.39 -27.43
N LYS A 373 1.42 2.76 -27.46
CA LYS A 373 1.68 1.49 -28.14
C LYS A 373 2.44 0.58 -27.21
#